data_AF-A0A4S3K5B4-F1
#
_entry.id   AF-A0A4S3K5B4-F1
#
_cell.length_a   1.000
_cell.length_b   1.000
_cell.length_c   1.000
_cell.angle_alpha   90.00
_cell.angle_beta   90.00
_cell.angle_gamma   90.00
#
_symmetry.space_group_name_H-M   'P 1'
#
loop_
_entity.id
_entity.type
_entity.pdbx_description
1 polymer ?
#
loop_
_entity_poly.entity_id
_entity_poly.type
_entity_poly.pdbx_seq_one_letter_code
_entity_poly.pdbx_strand_id
1 'polypeptide(L)'
;MEDDEEPEIIYEAAPTIVELDGNEPGPDAATLAQMGWLLRRYTSRTYIARARDLFAGLIRAFLEWSDADEVLSPEVAKEWALALHQRLASFQRALDALDKGDAARAYPALREAVSGLEPADARDEFRFSLTQLIDAIGPAARPWGESAVAMMDRIERTLEGCWACETILADRLSLRMRPRSFPEKLDALPLPDPRSPKLKTGKKIPVTGIWIATTTLNACPNFLVAGQPAPELRRPCERLDYEATPAAGGEPARDAWSDYEFADEATVWQLVWTDTRYRGAESEDESAMLDEDNALPG
;
A
#
# COMPACT_ATOMS: atom_id res chain seq x y z
N MET A 1 -14.91 -50.31 0.06
CA MET A 1 -14.57 -49.53 1.25
C MET A 1 -13.23 -48.92 0.91
N GLU A 2 -13.28 -47.78 0.24
CA GLU A 2 -12.12 -46.90 0.13
C GLU A 2 -11.99 -46.28 1.52
N ASP A 3 -10.82 -46.45 2.14
CA ASP A 3 -10.52 -45.81 3.41
C ASP A 3 -10.48 -44.30 3.16
N ASP A 4 -11.48 -43.59 3.68
CA ASP A 4 -11.47 -42.13 3.83
C ASP A 4 -10.37 -41.79 4.86
N GLU A 5 -9.10 -41.79 4.43
CA GLU A 5 -8.01 -41.20 5.21
C GLU A 5 -8.26 -39.69 5.25
N GLU A 6 -8.72 -39.20 6.41
CA GLU A 6 -8.83 -37.77 6.67
C GLU A 6 -7.47 -37.11 6.36
N PRO A 7 -7.45 -35.99 5.60
CA PRO A 7 -6.20 -35.34 5.22
C PRO A 7 -5.43 -34.97 6.49
N GLU A 8 -4.18 -35.43 6.57
CA GLU A 8 -3.27 -35.12 7.67
C GLU A 8 -3.11 -33.60 7.77
N ILE A 9 -3.69 -33.00 8.82
CA ILE A 9 -3.55 -31.58 9.09
C ILE A 9 -2.12 -31.34 9.54
N ILE A 10 -1.31 -30.79 8.64
CA ILE A 10 0.06 -30.39 8.94
C ILE A 10 -0.01 -29.05 9.65
N TYR A 11 0.20 -29.08 10.97
CA TYR A 11 0.35 -27.87 11.76
C TYR A 11 1.70 -27.23 11.42
N GLU A 12 1.69 -25.98 10.93
CA GLU A 12 2.91 -25.18 10.82
C GLU A 12 3.58 -25.09 12.20
N ALA A 13 4.90 -25.32 12.24
CA ALA A 13 5.66 -25.17 13.48
C ALA A 13 5.51 -23.73 13.99
N ALA A 14 5.39 -23.57 15.32
CA ALA A 14 5.34 -22.24 15.91
C ALA A 14 6.60 -21.46 15.54
N PRO A 15 6.49 -20.17 15.18
CA PRO A 15 7.65 -19.38 14.80
C PRO A 15 8.60 -19.19 15.97
N THR A 16 9.88 -19.03 15.68
CA THR A 16 10.84 -18.55 16.68
C THR A 16 10.65 -17.04 16.85
N ILE A 17 10.37 -16.60 18.08
CA ILE A 17 10.13 -15.19 18.39
C ILE A 17 11.40 -14.55 18.93
N VAL A 18 11.77 -13.40 18.37
CA VAL A 18 12.90 -12.57 18.80
C VAL A 18 12.38 -11.19 19.16
N GLU A 19 12.52 -10.79 20.43
CA GLU A 19 12.16 -9.43 20.88
C GLU A 19 13.15 -8.39 20.32
N LEU A 20 12.61 -7.25 19.88
CA LEU A 20 13.35 -6.14 19.26
C LEU A 20 13.26 -4.89 20.13
N ASP A 21 14.43 -4.33 20.47
CA ASP A 21 14.56 -3.22 21.41
C ASP A 21 14.68 -1.85 20.71
N GLY A 22 14.74 -1.84 19.37
CA GLY A 22 14.87 -0.63 18.56
C GLY A 22 16.31 -0.17 18.33
N ASN A 23 17.31 -0.92 18.81
CA ASN A 23 18.74 -0.66 18.62
C ASN A 23 19.36 -1.56 17.54
N GLU A 24 18.55 -2.21 16.71
CA GLU A 24 19.02 -3.01 15.59
C GLU A 24 19.86 -2.17 14.60
N PRO A 25 20.63 -2.76 13.68
CA PRO A 25 21.30 -1.98 12.64
C PRO A 25 20.27 -1.29 11.73
N GLY A 26 20.38 0.03 11.59
CA GLY A 26 19.52 0.82 10.70
C GLY A 26 19.76 0.55 9.22
N PRO A 27 18.82 0.98 8.34
CA PRO A 27 18.98 0.85 6.90
C PRO A 27 20.21 1.63 6.43
N ASP A 28 21.00 1.03 5.54
CA ASP A 28 22.12 1.72 4.92
C ASP A 28 21.64 2.80 3.92
N ALA A 29 22.59 3.57 3.38
CA ALA A 29 22.26 4.67 2.47
C ALA A 29 21.56 4.20 1.18
N ALA A 30 21.88 3.00 0.68
CA ALA A 30 21.24 2.44 -0.50
C ALA A 30 19.80 2.03 -0.21
N THR A 31 19.58 1.43 0.95
CA THR A 31 18.28 1.05 1.49
C THR A 31 17.38 2.27 1.70
N LEU A 32 17.91 3.34 2.28
CA LEU A 32 17.20 4.62 2.42
C LEU A 32 16.85 5.26 1.07
N ALA A 33 17.74 5.16 0.08
CA ALA A 33 17.46 5.63 -1.28
C ALA A 33 16.29 4.85 -1.92
N GLN A 34 16.25 3.52 -1.74
CA GLN A 34 15.14 2.68 -2.19
C GLN A 34 13.83 3.07 -1.52
N MET A 35 13.81 3.21 -0.20
CA MET A 35 12.62 3.64 0.56
C MET A 35 12.13 5.01 0.10
N GLY A 36 13.04 5.99 -0.03
CA GLY A 36 12.72 7.32 -0.52
C GLY A 36 12.09 7.30 -1.92
N TRP A 37 12.63 6.47 -2.81
CA TRP A 37 12.06 6.28 -4.13
C TRP A 37 10.68 5.59 -4.10
N LEU A 38 10.46 4.59 -3.25
CA LEU A 38 9.14 3.94 -3.10
C LEU A 38 8.07 4.91 -2.64
N LEU A 39 8.38 5.73 -1.63
CA LEU A 39 7.46 6.78 -1.14
C LEU A 39 7.10 7.76 -2.26
N ARG A 40 8.08 8.16 -3.09
CA ARG A 40 7.84 9.02 -4.26
C ARG A 40 7.01 8.30 -5.31
N ARG A 41 7.30 7.03 -5.61
CA ARG A 41 6.55 6.21 -6.57
C ARG A 41 5.09 6.08 -6.18
N TYR A 42 4.79 5.70 -4.94
CA TYR A 42 3.41 5.47 -4.49
C TYR A 42 2.60 6.74 -4.29
N THR A 43 3.23 7.90 -4.34
CA THR A 43 2.56 9.21 -4.35
C THR A 43 2.69 9.91 -5.69
N SER A 44 3.24 9.25 -6.71
CA SER A 44 3.43 9.83 -8.03
C SER A 44 2.11 9.89 -8.81
N ARG A 45 1.92 10.98 -9.55
CA ARG A 45 0.75 11.17 -10.43
C ARG A 45 0.58 10.00 -11.40
N THR A 46 1.68 9.53 -11.99
CA THR A 46 1.72 8.42 -12.96
C THR A 46 1.28 7.11 -12.34
N TYR A 47 1.77 6.79 -11.14
CA TYR A 47 1.36 5.61 -10.40
C TYR A 47 -0.13 5.69 -10.02
N ILE A 48 -0.58 6.84 -9.53
CA ILE A 48 -1.99 7.08 -9.16
C ILE A 48 -2.91 6.98 -10.38
N ALA A 49 -2.52 7.54 -11.53
CA ALA A 49 -3.27 7.45 -12.78
C ALA A 49 -3.38 6.00 -13.27
N ARG A 50 -2.31 5.22 -13.14
CA ARG A 50 -2.36 3.79 -13.47
C ARG A 50 -3.28 3.01 -12.52
N ALA A 51 -3.26 3.29 -11.22
CA ALA A 51 -4.19 2.68 -10.27
C ALA A 51 -5.65 2.99 -10.64
N ARG A 52 -5.95 4.25 -11.00
CA ARG A 52 -7.27 4.67 -11.51
C ARG A 52 -7.68 3.86 -12.74
N ASP A 53 -6.79 3.69 -13.72
CA ASP A 53 -7.08 3.00 -14.98
C ASP A 53 -7.36 1.51 -14.76
N LEU A 54 -6.57 0.86 -13.91
CA LEU A 54 -6.82 -0.53 -13.52
C LEU A 54 -8.16 -0.67 -12.81
N PHE A 55 -8.46 0.25 -11.89
CA PHE A 55 -9.74 0.28 -11.20
C PHE A 55 -10.92 0.53 -12.15
N ALA A 56 -10.79 1.40 -13.14
CA ALA A 56 -11.80 1.60 -14.17
C ALA A 56 -12.05 0.33 -15.01
N GLY A 57 -10.99 -0.44 -15.30
CA GLY A 57 -11.10 -1.75 -15.93
C GLY A 57 -11.88 -2.75 -15.10
N LEU A 58 -11.66 -2.78 -13.78
CA LEU A 58 -12.46 -3.58 -12.84
C LEU A 58 -13.94 -3.17 -12.86
N ILE A 59 -14.23 -1.87 -12.87
CA ILE A 59 -15.62 -1.37 -12.93
C ILE A 59 -16.31 -1.86 -14.21
N ARG A 60 -15.61 -1.79 -15.34
CA ARG A 60 -16.15 -2.32 -16.61
C ARG A 60 -16.45 -3.81 -16.51
N ALA A 61 -15.52 -4.61 -15.97
CA ALA A 61 -15.73 -6.05 -15.79
C ALA A 61 -16.94 -6.34 -14.88
N PHE A 62 -17.14 -5.55 -13.82
CA PHE A 62 -18.32 -5.64 -12.97
C PHE A 62 -19.62 -5.31 -13.71
N LEU A 63 -19.63 -4.25 -14.53
CA LEU A 63 -20.82 -3.85 -15.31
C LEU A 63 -21.15 -4.81 -16.45
N GLU A 64 -20.16 -5.56 -16.95
CA GLU A 64 -20.30 -6.57 -18.01
C GLU A 64 -20.55 -7.98 -17.45
N TRP A 65 -20.61 -8.15 -16.13
CA TRP A 65 -20.79 -9.44 -15.47
C TRP A 65 -22.20 -9.98 -15.71
N SER A 66 -22.34 -10.91 -16.66
CA SER A 66 -23.63 -11.48 -17.09
C SER A 66 -24.40 -12.18 -15.99
N ASP A 67 -23.68 -12.76 -15.02
CA ASP A 67 -24.24 -13.62 -13.99
C ASP A 67 -24.47 -12.83 -12.69
N ALA A 68 -24.32 -11.50 -12.71
CA ALA A 68 -24.48 -10.64 -11.53
C ALA A 68 -25.85 -10.81 -10.88
N ASP A 69 -26.92 -10.95 -11.68
CA ASP A 69 -28.30 -11.11 -11.18
C ASP A 69 -28.54 -12.48 -10.51
N GLU A 70 -27.66 -13.46 -10.72
CA GLU A 70 -27.71 -14.77 -10.03
C GLU A 70 -26.99 -14.74 -8.68
N VAL A 71 -26.06 -13.80 -8.48
CA VAL A 71 -25.19 -13.72 -7.31
C VAL A 71 -25.57 -12.56 -6.38
N LEU A 72 -25.98 -11.43 -6.93
CA LEU A 72 -26.32 -10.22 -6.20
C LEU A 72 -27.79 -9.85 -6.42
N SER A 73 -28.45 -9.35 -5.37
CA SER A 73 -29.73 -8.66 -5.54
C SER A 73 -29.55 -7.37 -6.36
N PRO A 74 -30.59 -6.90 -7.09
CA PRO A 74 -30.50 -5.67 -7.87
C PRO A 74 -30.10 -4.44 -7.04
N GLU A 75 -30.55 -4.38 -5.78
CA GLU A 75 -30.20 -3.35 -4.82
C GLU A 75 -28.69 -3.37 -4.51
N VAL A 76 -28.15 -4.54 -4.18
CA VAL A 76 -26.71 -4.72 -3.88
C VAL A 76 -25.85 -4.40 -5.11
N ALA A 77 -26.26 -4.86 -6.31
CA ALA A 77 -25.54 -4.55 -7.55
C ALA A 77 -25.48 -3.03 -7.81
N LYS A 78 -26.58 -2.32 -7.57
CA LYS A 78 -26.66 -0.85 -7.71
C LYS A 78 -25.76 -0.13 -6.71
N GLU A 79 -25.71 -0.60 -5.46
CA GLU A 79 -24.84 -0.01 -4.44
C GLU A 79 -23.36 -0.21 -4.76
N TRP A 80 -22.98 -1.40 -5.23
CA TRP A 80 -21.63 -1.65 -5.71
C TRP A 80 -21.26 -0.74 -6.87
N ALA A 81 -22.12 -0.63 -7.88
CA ALA A 81 -21.89 0.28 -9.00
C ALA A 81 -21.67 1.73 -8.51
N LEU A 82 -22.51 2.20 -7.58
CA LEU A 82 -22.40 3.54 -7.01
C LEU A 82 -21.09 3.73 -6.24
N ALA A 83 -20.74 2.80 -5.34
CA ALA A 83 -19.54 2.88 -4.51
C ALA A 83 -18.27 2.85 -5.38
N LEU A 84 -18.22 1.96 -6.37
CA LEU A 84 -17.14 1.88 -7.35
C LEU A 84 -16.98 3.21 -8.13
N HIS A 85 -18.07 3.76 -8.66
CA HIS A 85 -18.01 5.04 -9.39
C HIS A 85 -17.60 6.22 -8.50
N GLN A 86 -18.03 6.25 -7.23
CA GLN A 86 -17.60 7.28 -6.26
C GLN A 86 -16.09 7.21 -6.00
N ARG A 87 -15.50 6.01 -5.90
CA ARG A 87 -14.05 5.83 -5.77
C ARG A 87 -13.30 6.30 -7.03
N LEU A 88 -13.78 5.93 -8.21
CA LEU A 88 -13.20 6.40 -9.48
C LEU A 88 -13.22 7.93 -9.59
N ALA A 89 -14.34 8.55 -9.18
CA ALA A 89 -14.44 10.00 -9.13
C ALA A 89 -13.45 10.63 -8.13
N SER A 90 -13.18 9.97 -7.00
CA SER A 90 -12.22 10.42 -5.99
C SER A 90 -10.78 10.37 -6.50
N PHE A 91 -10.41 9.32 -7.24
CA PHE A 91 -9.15 9.28 -7.99
C PHE A 91 -9.03 10.45 -8.96
N GLN A 92 -10.07 10.73 -9.74
CA GLN A 92 -10.04 11.83 -10.70
C GLN A 92 -9.88 13.19 -10.00
N ARG A 93 -10.60 13.43 -8.90
CA ARG A 93 -10.42 14.64 -8.08
C ARG A 93 -9.00 14.79 -7.57
N ALA A 94 -8.38 13.70 -7.12
CA ALA A 94 -7.00 13.71 -6.65
C ALA A 94 -6.02 14.08 -7.77
N LEU A 95 -6.14 13.45 -8.94
CA LEU A 95 -5.30 13.73 -10.11
C LEU A 95 -5.49 15.18 -10.60
N ASP A 96 -6.73 15.66 -10.71
CA ASP A 96 -7.03 17.04 -11.11
C ASP A 96 -6.42 18.07 -10.14
N ALA A 97 -6.34 17.73 -8.84
CA ALA A 97 -5.72 18.58 -7.84
C ALA A 97 -4.18 18.53 -7.92
N LEU A 98 -3.58 17.36 -8.17
CA LEU A 98 -2.15 17.25 -8.44
C LEU A 98 -1.76 18.05 -9.69
N ASP A 99 -2.53 17.95 -10.77
CA ASP A 99 -2.27 18.70 -12.01
C ASP A 99 -2.32 20.23 -11.84
N LYS A 100 -2.98 20.70 -10.77
CA LYS A 100 -3.03 22.11 -10.37
C LYS A 100 -1.99 22.48 -9.30
N GLY A 101 -1.16 21.54 -8.87
CA GLY A 101 -0.19 21.71 -7.79
C GLY A 101 -0.79 21.79 -6.39
N ASP A 102 -2.05 21.39 -6.21
CA ASP A 102 -2.77 21.44 -4.93
C ASP A 102 -2.68 20.10 -4.19
N ALA A 103 -1.46 19.77 -3.75
CA ALA A 103 -1.18 18.57 -2.96
C ALA A 103 -2.04 18.47 -1.68
N ALA A 104 -2.41 19.61 -1.08
CA ALA A 104 -3.21 19.66 0.14
C ALA A 104 -4.63 19.16 -0.09
N ARG A 105 -5.20 19.35 -1.29
CA ARG A 105 -6.49 18.75 -1.68
C ARG A 105 -6.34 17.37 -2.31
N ALA A 106 -5.26 17.14 -3.04
CA ALA A 106 -5.06 15.90 -3.77
C ALA A 106 -4.97 14.68 -2.85
N TYR A 107 -4.09 14.71 -1.85
CA TYR A 107 -3.83 13.54 -1.02
C TYR A 107 -4.99 13.11 -0.11
N PRO A 108 -5.80 14.03 0.47
CA PRO A 108 -7.06 13.65 1.11
C PRO A 108 -8.06 12.98 0.16
N ALA A 109 -8.25 13.53 -1.05
CA ALA A 109 -9.13 12.91 -2.05
C ALA A 109 -8.60 11.55 -2.54
N LEU A 110 -7.28 11.38 -2.58
CA LEU A 110 -6.65 10.10 -2.90
C LEU A 110 -6.87 9.09 -1.78
N ARG A 111 -6.75 9.49 -0.51
CA ARG A 111 -7.10 8.63 0.62
C ARG A 111 -8.57 8.19 0.57
N GLU A 112 -9.49 9.09 0.22
CA GLU A 112 -10.89 8.74 -0.07
C GLU A 112 -11.05 7.81 -1.28
N ALA A 113 -10.09 7.76 -2.20
CA ALA A 113 -10.16 6.86 -3.35
C ALA A 113 -9.68 5.45 -3.02
N VAL A 114 -8.69 5.33 -2.12
CA VAL A 114 -8.03 4.05 -1.81
C VAL A 114 -8.51 3.36 -0.54
N SER A 115 -9.16 4.08 0.39
CA SER A 115 -9.56 3.49 1.66
C SER A 115 -10.62 2.39 1.52
N GLY A 116 -10.67 1.47 2.48
CA GLY A 116 -11.54 0.28 2.49
C GLY A 116 -12.90 0.49 1.82
N LEU A 117 -13.16 -0.29 0.76
CA LEU A 117 -14.39 -0.26 -0.02
C LEU A 117 -15.33 -1.36 0.45
N GLU A 118 -16.31 -0.97 1.26
CA GLU A 118 -17.45 -1.81 1.65
C GLU A 118 -18.71 -0.93 1.65
N PRO A 119 -19.66 -1.14 0.73
CA PRO A 119 -20.96 -0.49 0.81
C PRO A 119 -21.63 -0.76 2.16
N ALA A 120 -22.33 0.22 2.72
CA ALA A 120 -22.87 0.15 4.07
C ALA A 120 -23.85 -1.02 4.27
N ASP A 121 -24.66 -1.35 3.27
CA ASP A 121 -25.71 -2.38 3.36
C ASP A 121 -25.26 -3.75 2.80
N ALA A 122 -24.10 -3.83 2.12
CA ALA A 122 -23.43 -5.11 1.80
C ALA A 122 -23.01 -5.90 3.06
N ARG A 123 -23.09 -5.25 4.24
CA ARG A 123 -22.81 -5.84 5.56
C ARG A 123 -23.92 -6.76 6.07
N ASP A 124 -25.15 -6.64 5.57
CA ASP A 124 -26.32 -7.37 6.10
C ASP A 124 -26.71 -8.62 5.28
N GLU A 125 -26.38 -8.70 3.97
CA GLU A 125 -26.68 -9.90 3.17
C GLU A 125 -25.48 -10.86 3.00
N PHE A 126 -24.24 -10.37 2.76
CA PHE A 126 -23.11 -11.27 2.44
C PHE A 126 -21.72 -10.86 2.97
N ARG A 127 -21.54 -9.68 3.60
CA ARG A 127 -20.22 -9.12 3.96
C ARG A 127 -19.22 -9.23 2.80
N PHE A 128 -19.66 -8.79 1.63
CA PHE A 128 -18.92 -8.94 0.40
C PHE A 128 -17.76 -7.94 0.36
N SER A 129 -16.52 -8.41 0.37
CA SER A 129 -15.33 -7.57 0.20
C SER A 129 -15.04 -7.32 -1.28
N LEU A 130 -14.22 -6.32 -1.61
CA LEU A 130 -13.78 -6.08 -2.99
C LEU A 130 -13.06 -7.31 -3.58
N THR A 131 -12.29 -8.03 -2.77
CA THR A 131 -11.62 -9.28 -3.19
C THR A 131 -12.62 -10.36 -3.54
N GLN A 132 -13.65 -10.57 -2.70
CA GLN A 132 -14.72 -11.53 -2.98
C GLN A 132 -15.51 -11.16 -4.24
N LEU A 133 -15.73 -9.86 -4.48
CA LEU A 133 -16.34 -9.39 -5.72
C LEU A 133 -15.49 -9.73 -6.94
N ILE A 134 -14.18 -9.50 -6.88
CA ILE A 134 -13.26 -9.86 -7.96
C ILE A 134 -13.32 -11.37 -8.23
N ASP A 135 -13.32 -12.20 -7.18
CA ASP A 135 -13.43 -13.66 -7.32
C ASP A 135 -14.77 -14.09 -7.93
N ALA A 136 -15.87 -13.44 -7.56
CA ALA A 136 -17.20 -13.73 -8.07
C ALA A 136 -17.40 -13.34 -9.54
N ILE A 137 -16.86 -12.19 -9.98
CA ILE A 137 -16.84 -11.83 -11.40
C ILE A 137 -15.95 -12.81 -12.19
N GLY A 138 -14.89 -13.31 -11.54
CA GLY A 138 -14.08 -14.39 -12.07
C GLY A 138 -12.91 -13.91 -12.96
N PRO A 139 -12.44 -14.76 -13.88
CA PRO A 139 -11.17 -14.55 -14.60
C PRO A 139 -11.07 -13.24 -15.39
N ALA A 140 -12.20 -12.69 -15.84
CA ALA A 140 -12.22 -11.43 -16.59
C ALA A 140 -11.86 -10.21 -15.71
N ALA A 141 -12.21 -10.21 -14.42
CA ALA A 141 -11.91 -9.13 -13.50
C ALA A 141 -10.55 -9.28 -12.81
N ARG A 142 -10.09 -10.53 -12.59
CA ARG A 142 -8.92 -10.85 -11.76
C ARG A 142 -7.66 -10.02 -12.10
N PRO A 143 -7.21 -9.91 -13.37
CA PRO A 143 -6.00 -9.13 -13.70
C PRO A 143 -6.12 -7.63 -13.38
N TRP A 144 -7.33 -7.07 -13.54
CA TRP A 144 -7.62 -5.68 -13.25
C TRP A 144 -7.70 -5.44 -11.74
N GLY A 145 -8.46 -6.29 -11.05
CA GLY A 145 -8.76 -6.18 -9.63
C GLY A 145 -7.55 -6.41 -8.74
N GLU A 146 -6.79 -7.49 -8.95
CA GLU A 146 -5.60 -7.80 -8.14
C GLU A 146 -4.56 -6.66 -8.24
N SER A 147 -4.30 -6.17 -9.45
CA SER A 147 -3.36 -5.06 -9.68
C SER A 147 -3.86 -3.75 -9.08
N ALA A 148 -5.15 -3.40 -9.26
CA ALA A 148 -5.73 -2.19 -8.69
C ALA A 148 -5.66 -2.20 -7.16
N VAL A 149 -6.07 -3.30 -6.52
CA VAL A 149 -6.06 -3.46 -5.06
C VAL A 149 -4.64 -3.36 -4.51
N ALA A 150 -3.67 -4.05 -5.13
CA ALA A 150 -2.27 -3.99 -4.70
C ALA A 150 -1.70 -2.56 -4.81
N MET A 151 -2.02 -1.83 -5.88
CA MET A 151 -1.60 -0.43 -6.02
C MET A 151 -2.28 0.48 -4.99
N MET A 152 -3.57 0.29 -4.74
CA MET A 152 -4.34 1.05 -3.75
C MET A 152 -3.80 0.87 -2.33
N ASP A 153 -3.50 -0.36 -1.91
CA ASP A 153 -2.94 -0.65 -0.58
C ASP A 153 -1.57 0.03 -0.38
N ARG A 154 -0.68 -0.01 -1.39
CA ARG A 154 0.61 0.71 -1.36
C ARG A 154 0.42 2.22 -1.23
N ILE A 155 -0.57 2.80 -1.93
CA ILE A 155 -0.91 4.22 -1.83
C ILE A 155 -1.43 4.53 -0.43
N GLU A 156 -2.39 3.74 0.08
CA GLU A 156 -3.03 3.95 1.38
C GLU A 156 -2.00 3.96 2.51
N ARG A 157 -1.18 2.90 2.61
CA ARG A 157 -0.10 2.79 3.61
C ARG A 157 0.90 3.94 3.52
N THR A 158 1.23 4.38 2.30
CA THR A 158 2.10 5.55 2.09
C THR A 158 1.48 6.83 2.62
N LEU A 159 0.19 7.05 2.41
CA LEU A 159 -0.49 8.24 2.93
C LEU A 159 -0.73 8.16 4.44
N GLU A 160 -0.83 6.97 5.02
CA GLU A 160 -0.91 6.73 6.47
C GLU A 160 0.38 7.03 7.20
N GLY A 161 1.51 7.00 6.51
CA GLY A 161 2.80 7.20 7.15
C GLY A 161 3.08 6.13 8.20
N CYS A 162 2.58 4.92 7.96
CA CYS A 162 2.66 3.78 8.86
C CYS A 162 3.74 2.77 8.42
N TRP A 163 4.68 3.18 7.56
CA TRP A 163 5.76 2.29 7.13
C TRP A 163 6.76 2.02 8.25
N ALA A 164 7.17 0.75 8.34
CA ALA A 164 8.39 0.30 8.98
C ALA A 164 9.38 -0.22 7.91
N CYS A 165 10.67 -0.24 8.23
CA CYS A 165 11.75 -0.61 7.28
C CYS A 165 11.53 -2.00 6.68
N GLU A 166 11.07 -2.90 7.54
CA GLU A 166 10.79 -4.31 7.28
C GLU A 166 9.60 -4.46 6.33
N THR A 167 8.61 -3.57 6.42
CA THR A 167 7.37 -3.64 5.63
C THR A 167 7.49 -2.98 4.26
N ILE A 168 8.16 -1.84 4.16
CA ILE A 168 8.25 -1.09 2.90
C ILE A 168 9.15 -1.80 1.88
N LEU A 169 10.11 -2.61 2.36
CA LEU A 169 11.00 -3.42 1.52
C LEU A 169 10.65 -4.91 1.52
N ALA A 170 9.56 -5.31 2.19
CA ALA A 170 9.14 -6.71 2.25
C ALA A 170 8.93 -7.27 0.84
N ASP A 171 9.53 -8.43 0.59
CA ASP A 171 9.27 -9.27 -0.59
C ASP A 171 8.35 -10.44 -0.21
N ARG A 172 7.28 -10.14 0.54
CA ARG A 172 6.28 -11.13 0.94
C ARG A 172 5.12 -11.09 -0.03
N LEU A 173 4.63 -12.25 -0.44
CA LEU A 173 3.47 -12.39 -1.34
C LEU A 173 2.23 -11.61 -0.84
N SER A 174 1.96 -11.66 0.46
CA SER A 174 0.84 -10.96 1.11
C SER A 174 1.03 -9.43 1.20
N LEU A 175 2.27 -8.96 1.07
CA LEU A 175 2.68 -7.57 1.22
C LEU A 175 3.62 -7.19 0.06
N ARG A 176 3.37 -7.57 -1.21
CA ARG A 176 4.29 -7.27 -2.32
C ARG A 176 4.39 -5.75 -2.49
N MET A 177 5.20 -5.10 -1.67
CA MET A 177 5.37 -3.64 -1.58
C MET A 177 6.59 -3.20 -2.36
N ARG A 178 7.41 -4.15 -2.80
CA ARG A 178 8.62 -3.89 -3.59
C ARG A 178 8.34 -4.24 -5.06
N PRO A 179 8.73 -3.38 -6.02
CA PRO A 179 8.71 -3.75 -7.43
C PRO A 179 9.78 -4.82 -7.72
N ARG A 180 9.63 -5.57 -8.82
CA ARG A 180 10.63 -6.55 -9.27
C ARG A 180 12.05 -6.00 -9.38
N SER A 181 12.18 -4.74 -9.76
CA SER A 181 13.47 -4.08 -9.91
C SER A 181 13.37 -2.60 -9.56
N PHE A 182 14.46 -2.08 -8.98
CA PHE A 182 14.67 -0.64 -8.86
C PHE A 182 15.38 -0.09 -10.11
N PRO A 183 15.23 1.21 -10.41
CA PRO A 183 16.08 1.89 -11.38
C PRO A 183 17.58 1.68 -11.07
N GLU A 184 18.40 1.58 -12.12
CA GLU A 184 19.86 1.36 -11.99
C GLU A 184 20.54 2.41 -11.11
N LYS A 185 20.03 3.64 -11.14
CA LYS A 185 20.51 4.75 -10.32
C LYS A 185 19.35 5.34 -9.53
N LEU A 186 19.49 5.28 -8.21
CA LEU A 186 18.61 5.95 -7.27
C LEU A 186 19.33 7.17 -6.68
N ASP A 187 18.61 8.28 -6.59
CA ASP A 187 19.10 9.44 -5.85
C ASP A 187 19.14 9.10 -4.36
N ALA A 188 20.22 9.50 -3.69
CA ALA A 188 20.31 9.35 -2.24
C ALA A 188 19.17 10.15 -1.58
N LEU A 189 18.53 9.56 -0.58
CA LEU A 189 17.61 10.31 0.27
C LEU A 189 18.42 11.40 1.00
N PRO A 190 18.03 12.68 0.91
CA PRO A 190 18.79 13.74 1.56
C PRO A 190 18.89 13.49 3.07
N LEU A 191 20.05 13.77 3.64
CA LEU A 191 20.17 13.77 5.10
C LEU A 191 19.31 14.91 5.67
N PRO A 192 18.71 14.73 6.85
CA PRO A 192 17.97 15.80 7.49
C PRO A 192 18.89 16.99 7.75
N ASP A 193 18.58 18.17 7.19
CA ASP A 193 19.25 19.41 7.57
C ASP A 193 19.00 19.62 9.08
N PRO A 194 20.03 19.81 9.94
CA PRO A 194 19.84 20.10 11.35
C PRO A 194 18.88 21.27 11.65
N ARG A 195 18.66 22.17 10.69
CA ARG A 195 17.76 23.32 10.74
C ARG A 195 16.36 23.04 10.18
N SER A 196 16.14 21.88 9.57
CA SER A 196 14.83 21.50 9.05
C SER A 196 13.78 21.43 10.18
N PRO A 197 12.49 21.65 9.86
CA PRO A 197 11.43 21.60 10.85
C PRO A 197 11.41 20.25 11.59
N LYS A 198 11.27 20.32 12.91
CA LYS A 198 11.00 19.16 13.76
C LYS A 198 9.54 19.17 14.20
N LEU A 199 8.92 18.00 14.18
CA LEU A 199 7.49 17.85 14.39
C LEU A 199 7.23 16.68 15.35
N LYS A 200 6.60 16.96 16.48
CA LYS A 200 6.17 15.89 17.40
C LYS A 200 4.92 15.20 16.86
N THR A 201 4.76 13.92 17.16
CA THR A 201 3.50 13.18 16.95
C THR A 201 2.26 13.98 17.39
N GLY A 202 1.18 13.86 16.62
CA GLY A 202 -0.09 14.55 16.80
C GLY A 202 -0.10 16.03 16.40
N LYS A 203 1.07 16.64 16.15
CA LYS A 203 1.13 18.03 15.67
C LYS A 203 0.82 18.09 14.18
N LYS A 204 0.19 19.19 13.76
CA LYS A 204 -0.17 19.43 12.37
C LYS A 204 1.07 19.51 11.49
N ILE A 205 1.12 18.70 10.45
CA ILE A 205 2.22 18.65 9.49
C ILE A 205 2.24 19.97 8.69
N PRO A 206 3.37 20.70 8.67
CA PRO A 206 3.42 22.01 8.03
C PRO A 206 3.58 21.92 6.51
N VAL A 207 4.22 20.85 6.01
CA VAL A 207 4.53 20.67 4.59
C VAL A 207 4.49 19.20 4.21
N THR A 208 3.99 18.91 3.01
CA THR A 208 3.95 17.56 2.46
C THR A 208 5.34 17.14 2.00
N GLY A 209 5.73 15.91 2.30
CA GLY A 209 7.02 15.39 1.87
C GLY A 209 7.43 14.14 2.64
N ILE A 210 8.71 13.81 2.54
CA ILE A 210 9.30 12.67 3.26
C ILE A 210 9.92 13.19 4.55
N TRP A 211 9.58 12.52 5.64
CA TRP A 211 10.05 12.80 6.99
C TRP A 211 10.68 11.54 7.58
N ILE A 212 11.71 11.71 8.40
CA ILE A 212 12.33 10.62 9.16
C ILE A 212 12.17 10.89 10.64
N ALA A 213 11.88 9.85 11.42
CA ALA A 213 11.88 9.99 12.87
C ALA A 213 13.32 10.10 13.40
N THR A 214 13.50 10.96 14.40
CA THR A 214 14.81 11.30 14.98
C THR A 214 15.02 10.80 16.40
N THR A 215 13.98 10.20 16.99
CA THR A 215 14.04 9.58 18.31
C THR A 215 14.59 8.17 18.26
N THR A 216 14.59 7.54 17.09
CA THR A 216 14.96 6.14 16.87
C THR A 216 15.96 6.10 15.72
N LEU A 217 17.07 5.38 15.90
CA LEU A 217 18.16 5.33 14.91
C LEU A 217 17.73 4.69 13.58
N ASN A 218 16.74 3.80 13.62
CA ASN A 218 16.36 2.93 12.49
C ASN A 218 14.98 3.28 11.94
N ALA A 219 14.52 4.51 12.13
CA ALA A 219 13.20 4.89 11.70
C ALA A 219 13.07 4.83 10.17
N CYS A 220 12.01 4.17 9.72
CA CYS A 220 11.62 4.23 8.31
C CYS A 220 11.21 5.66 7.94
N PRO A 221 11.72 6.21 6.82
CA PRO A 221 11.16 7.44 6.29
C PRO A 221 9.68 7.22 5.94
N ASN A 222 8.87 8.24 6.13
CA ASN A 222 7.44 8.21 5.86
C ASN A 222 7.01 9.45 5.07
N PHE A 223 6.00 9.28 4.21
CA PHE A 223 5.42 10.38 3.46
C PHE A 223 4.31 11.01 4.31
N LEU A 224 4.52 12.24 4.78
CA LEU A 224 3.56 12.93 5.63
C LEU A 224 2.88 14.05 4.83
N VAL A 225 1.56 14.17 4.97
CA VAL A 225 0.73 15.12 4.21
C VAL A 225 0.45 16.38 5.03
N ALA A 226 0.73 17.55 4.45
CA ALA A 226 0.44 18.84 5.08
C ALA A 226 -1.00 18.93 5.58
N GLY A 227 -1.15 19.46 6.78
CA GLY A 227 -2.43 19.68 7.42
C GLY A 227 -2.98 18.51 8.22
N GLN A 228 -2.45 17.31 8.04
CA GLN A 228 -2.79 16.14 8.86
C GLN A 228 -2.00 16.15 10.19
N PRO A 229 -2.48 15.46 11.24
CA PRO A 229 -1.65 15.20 12.42
C PRO A 229 -0.50 14.26 12.06
N ALA A 230 0.70 14.53 12.58
CA ALA A 230 1.83 13.63 12.44
C ALA A 230 1.54 12.29 13.13
N PRO A 231 1.77 11.14 12.46
CA PRO A 231 1.50 9.84 13.05
C PRO A 231 2.49 9.50 14.16
N GLU A 232 2.18 8.43 14.90
CA GLU A 232 3.15 7.69 15.69
C GLU A 232 4.14 6.98 14.74
N LEU A 233 5.35 6.71 15.23
CA LEU A 233 6.30 5.88 14.51
C LEU A 233 5.87 4.43 14.70
N ARG A 234 5.60 3.73 13.59
CA ARG A 234 5.46 2.28 13.60
C ARG A 234 6.85 1.64 13.55
N ARG A 235 7.24 0.92 14.59
CA ARG A 235 8.51 0.17 14.64
C ARG A 235 8.26 -1.31 14.88
N PRO A 236 9.10 -2.21 14.37
CA PRO A 236 9.03 -3.60 14.77
C PRO A 236 9.39 -3.74 16.26
N CYS A 237 8.65 -4.57 16.98
CA CYS A 237 8.90 -4.91 18.39
C CYS A 237 9.15 -6.39 18.61
N GLU A 238 8.72 -7.26 17.69
CA GLU A 238 9.08 -8.67 17.67
C GLU A 238 9.35 -9.11 16.23
N ARG A 239 10.30 -10.02 16.02
CA ARG A 239 10.51 -10.74 14.77
C ARG A 239 10.10 -12.20 14.94
N LEU A 240 9.28 -12.70 14.01
CA LEU A 240 8.76 -14.05 14.00
C LEU A 240 9.40 -14.82 12.85
N ASP A 241 10.34 -15.71 13.14
CA ASP A 241 11.07 -16.49 12.14
C ASP A 241 10.37 -17.83 11.92
N TYR A 242 9.88 -18.05 10.70
CA TYR A 242 9.22 -19.28 10.25
C TYR A 242 10.21 -20.13 9.44
N GLU A 243 10.25 -21.42 9.74
CA GLU A 243 11.05 -22.38 9.00
C GLU A 243 10.44 -22.67 7.62
N ALA A 244 11.25 -23.22 6.71
CA ALA A 244 10.75 -23.66 5.42
C ALA A 244 9.78 -24.84 5.60
N THR A 245 8.62 -24.77 4.95
CA THR A 245 7.60 -25.82 5.01
C THR A 245 7.64 -26.62 3.69
N PRO A 246 7.81 -27.96 3.72
CA PRO A 246 7.78 -28.77 2.52
C PRO A 246 6.39 -28.78 1.89
N ALA A 247 6.30 -29.07 0.59
CA ALA A 247 5.02 -29.23 -0.09
C ALA A 247 4.26 -30.41 0.51
N ALA A 248 3.00 -30.19 0.89
CA ALA A 248 2.14 -31.23 1.45
C ALA A 248 0.66 -30.87 1.32
N GLY A 249 -0.22 -31.88 1.21
CA GLY A 249 -1.67 -31.66 1.13
C GLY A 249 -2.14 -30.83 -0.07
N GLY A 250 -1.36 -30.76 -1.15
CA GLY A 250 -1.65 -29.90 -2.30
C GLY A 250 -1.19 -28.44 -2.14
N GLU A 251 -0.65 -28.07 -0.98
CA GLU A 251 0.02 -26.79 -0.80
C GLU A 251 1.46 -26.82 -1.35
N PRO A 252 1.90 -25.76 -2.04
CA PRO A 252 3.27 -25.63 -2.49
C PRO A 252 4.23 -25.48 -1.30
N ALA A 253 5.48 -25.92 -1.48
CA ALA A 253 6.53 -25.66 -0.52
C ALA A 253 6.71 -24.15 -0.30
N ARG A 254 7.03 -23.75 0.94
CA ARG A 254 7.31 -22.37 1.32
C ARG A 254 8.74 -22.27 1.83
N ASP A 255 9.49 -21.32 1.30
CA ASP A 255 10.81 -20.98 1.83
C ASP A 255 10.69 -20.35 3.22
N ALA A 256 11.72 -20.46 4.04
CA ALA A 256 11.79 -19.81 5.36
C ALA A 256 11.61 -18.29 5.24
N TRP A 257 10.89 -17.68 6.18
CA TRP A 257 10.55 -16.26 6.10
C TRP A 257 10.39 -15.63 7.50
N SER A 258 10.59 -14.31 7.62
CA SER A 258 10.48 -13.58 8.89
C SER A 258 9.34 -12.57 8.86
N ASP A 259 8.48 -12.56 9.88
CA ASP A 259 7.41 -11.57 10.11
C ASP A 259 7.77 -10.64 11.24
N TYR A 260 6.96 -9.61 11.42
CA TYR A 260 7.17 -8.63 12.47
C TYR A 260 5.86 -8.24 13.13
N GLU A 261 5.87 -8.20 14.45
CA GLU A 261 4.88 -7.45 15.22
C GLU A 261 5.37 -6.02 15.40
N PHE A 262 4.43 -5.08 15.48
CA PHE A 262 4.74 -3.65 15.49
C PHE A 262 4.16 -2.95 16.71
N ALA A 263 4.92 -1.98 17.21
CA ALA A 263 4.46 -1.03 18.21
C ALA A 263 4.42 0.38 17.60
N ASP A 264 3.39 1.14 17.98
CA ASP A 264 3.28 2.56 17.67
C ASP A 264 3.85 3.40 18.82
N GLU A 265 4.76 4.31 18.50
CA GLU A 265 5.46 5.12 19.50
C GLU A 265 5.45 6.61 19.15
N ALA A 266 5.29 7.44 20.19
CA ALA A 266 5.42 8.88 20.04
C ALA A 266 6.86 9.25 19.62
N THR A 267 6.99 10.07 18.57
CA THR A 267 8.29 10.42 17.99
C THR A 267 8.43 11.91 17.68
N VAL A 268 9.62 12.29 17.22
CA VAL A 268 9.94 13.57 16.60
C VAL A 268 10.36 13.33 15.17
N TRP A 269 9.51 13.73 14.24
CA TRP A 269 9.75 13.71 12.80
C TRP A 269 10.60 14.90 12.38
N GLN A 270 11.49 14.69 11.41
CA GLN A 270 12.30 15.72 10.78
C GLN A 270 12.19 15.62 9.26
N LEU A 271 11.92 16.75 8.61
CA LEU A 271 11.72 16.82 7.16
C LEU A 271 13.05 16.56 6.43
N VAL A 272 13.04 15.67 5.45
CA VAL A 272 14.22 15.37 4.60
C VAL A 272 14.01 15.76 3.15
N TRP A 273 12.77 15.75 2.67
CA TRP A 273 12.45 16.12 1.30
C TRP A 273 11.05 16.73 1.24
N THR A 274 10.91 17.85 0.53
CA THR A 274 9.62 18.52 0.32
C THR A 274 9.03 18.10 -1.01
N ASP A 275 7.74 17.74 -1.02
CA ASP A 275 7.06 17.42 -2.27
C ASP A 275 6.70 18.70 -3.05
N THR A 276 7.53 19.00 -4.04
CA THR A 276 7.36 20.12 -4.96
C THR A 276 7.06 19.69 -6.40
N ARG A 277 6.92 18.39 -6.67
CA ARG A 277 6.82 17.80 -8.02
C ARG A 277 5.75 18.42 -8.90
N TYR A 278 4.68 18.90 -8.27
CA TYR A 278 3.51 19.42 -8.95
C TYR A 278 3.37 20.95 -8.81
N ARG A 279 4.36 21.62 -8.21
CA ARG A 279 4.36 23.08 -8.05
C ARG A 279 5.04 23.74 -9.24
N GLY A 280 4.30 23.94 -10.34
CA GLY A 280 4.80 24.68 -11.50
C GLY A 280 4.52 23.99 -12.83
N ALA A 281 5.16 24.48 -13.89
CA ALA A 281 4.97 23.98 -15.26
C ALA A 281 5.86 22.78 -15.62
N GLU A 282 6.93 22.55 -14.85
CA GLU A 282 7.84 21.42 -15.06
C GLU A 282 7.44 20.28 -14.12
N SER A 283 6.99 19.18 -14.70
CA SER A 283 6.78 17.92 -13.97
C SER A 283 8.07 17.10 -14.02
N GLU A 284 8.39 16.43 -12.91
CA GLU A 284 9.46 15.43 -12.90
C GLU A 284 9.13 14.29 -13.88
N ASP A 285 10.16 13.71 -14.50
CA ASP A 285 9.99 12.48 -15.28
C ASP A 285 9.61 11.32 -14.35
N GLU A 286 8.39 10.83 -14.50
CA GLU A 286 7.84 9.72 -13.72
C GLU A 286 7.78 8.41 -14.54
N SER A 287 8.47 8.32 -15.69
CA SER A 287 8.48 7.12 -16.53
C SER A 287 8.94 5.85 -15.78
N ALA A 288 9.84 6.00 -14.80
CA ALA A 288 10.32 4.92 -13.94
C ALA A 288 9.33 4.50 -12.83
N MET A 289 8.20 5.20 -12.68
CA MET A 289 7.24 4.92 -11.59
C MET A 289 6.32 3.73 -11.90
N LEU A 290 6.34 3.21 -13.13
CA LEU A 290 5.61 2.00 -13.53
C LEU A 290 6.57 0.86 -13.87
N ASP A 291 6.07 -0.37 -13.76
CA ASP A 291 6.76 -1.60 -14.16
C ASP A 291 5.74 -2.59 -14.75
N GLU A 292 6.21 -3.78 -15.11
CA GLU A 292 5.38 -4.85 -15.69
C GLU A 292 4.26 -5.32 -14.75
N ASP A 293 4.48 -5.30 -13.43
CA ASP A 293 3.47 -5.73 -12.45
C ASP A 293 2.27 -4.80 -12.40
N ASN A 294 2.43 -3.57 -12.90
CA ASN A 294 1.37 -2.58 -12.93
C ASN A 294 0.96 -2.25 -14.38
N ALA A 295 1.31 -3.11 -15.35
CA ALA A 295 0.86 -2.99 -16.74
C ALA A 295 -0.67 -3.11 -16.84
N LEU A 296 -1.28 -2.41 -17.81
CA LEU A 296 -2.69 -2.64 -18.11
C LEU A 296 -2.82 -4.03 -18.74
N PRO A 297 -3.79 -4.86 -18.30
CA PRO A 297 -4.13 -6.09 -19.00
C PRO A 297 -4.47 -5.83 -20.48
N GLY A 298 -4.01 -6.73 -21.35
CA GLY A 298 -4.25 -6.69 -22.81
C GLY A 298 -5.60 -7.24 -23.23
#